data_AF-A0A800JIC7-F1
#
_entry.id   AF-A0A800JIC7-F1
#
_cell.length_a   1.000
_cell.length_b   1.000
_cell.length_c   1.000
_cell.angle_alpha   90.00
_cell.angle_beta   90.00
_cell.angle_gamma   90.00
#
_symmetry.space_group_name_H-M   'P 1'
#
loop_
_entity.id
_entity.type
_entity.pdbx_description
1 polymer ?
#
loop_
_entity_poly.entity_id
_entity_poly.type
_entity_poly.pdbx_seq_one_letter_code
_entity_poly.pdbx_strand_id
1 'polypeptide(L)'
;MFIFSSIQDYQDGLVSRFCNSKRLLIAETDWYREESDIEVIKEDFCERILFFEKRRSYLFKEPQIDHEPHLERMRIRLTSKPSETNAS
;
A
#
# COMPACT_ATOMS: atom_id res chain seq x y z
N MET A 1 33.71 -16.23 5.13
CA MET A 1 33.07 -15.57 3.98
C MET A 1 31.55 -15.84 3.93
N PHE A 2 30.88 -16.01 5.08
CA PHE A 2 29.44 -16.35 5.17
C PHE A 2 28.56 -15.12 5.43
N ILE A 3 29.08 -14.13 6.13
CA ILE A 3 28.31 -12.93 6.50
C ILE A 3 28.00 -12.07 5.27
N PHE A 4 28.95 -11.94 4.34
CA PHE A 4 28.74 -11.19 3.11
C PHE A 4 27.67 -11.80 2.21
N SER A 5 27.64 -13.13 2.04
CA SER A 5 26.58 -13.79 1.27
C SER A 5 25.22 -13.65 1.96
N SER A 6 25.15 -13.80 3.29
CA SER A 6 23.89 -13.61 4.02
C SER A 6 23.36 -12.17 3.97
N ILE A 7 24.25 -11.17 3.92
CA ILE A 7 23.85 -9.77 3.71
C ILE A 7 23.33 -9.58 2.27
N GLN A 8 23.99 -10.18 1.28
CA GLN A 8 23.57 -10.14 -0.12
C GLN A 8 22.18 -10.77 -0.30
N ASP A 9 21.96 -11.97 0.25
CA ASP A 9 20.68 -12.68 0.19
C ASP A 9 19.56 -11.89 0.87
N TYR A 10 19.86 -11.21 1.98
CA TYR A 10 18.91 -10.34 2.67
C TYR A 10 18.57 -9.10 1.83
N GLN A 11 19.56 -8.48 1.19
CA GLN A 11 19.36 -7.35 0.28
C GLN A 11 18.53 -7.77 -0.94
N ASP A 12 18.84 -8.91 -1.55
CA ASP A 12 18.10 -9.45 -2.69
C ASP A 12 16.65 -9.80 -2.30
N GLY A 13 16.44 -10.32 -1.09
CA GLY A 13 15.12 -10.54 -0.51
C GLY A 13 14.33 -9.25 -0.31
N LEU A 14 14.98 -8.17 0.15
CA LEU A 14 14.35 -6.85 0.28
C LEU A 14 14.02 -6.24 -1.09
N VAL A 15 14.96 -6.28 -2.04
CA VAL A 15 14.75 -5.77 -3.40
C VAL A 15 13.62 -6.54 -4.09
N SER A 16 13.61 -7.87 -4.01
CA SER A 16 12.51 -8.68 -4.53
C SER A 16 11.17 -8.37 -3.84
N ARG A 17 11.18 -8.04 -2.55
CA ARG A 17 9.97 -7.69 -1.81
C ARG A 17 9.39 -6.34 -2.22
N PHE A 18 10.23 -5.34 -2.49
CA PHE A 18 9.81 -3.94 -2.69
C PHE A 18 9.86 -3.46 -4.15
N CYS A 19 10.73 -4.03 -4.98
CA CYS A 19 10.95 -3.63 -6.38
C CYS A 19 10.32 -4.60 -7.39
N ASN A 20 9.48 -5.55 -6.95
CA ASN A 20 8.78 -6.45 -7.86
C ASN A 20 7.72 -5.68 -8.65
N SER A 21 8.01 -5.42 -9.94
CA SER A 21 7.14 -4.73 -10.88
C SER A 21 5.78 -5.40 -11.08
N LYS A 22 5.64 -6.69 -10.75
CA LYS A 22 4.37 -7.43 -10.81
C LYS A 22 3.53 -7.32 -9.53
N ARG A 23 4.08 -6.72 -8.46
CA ARG A 23 3.39 -6.61 -7.18
C ARG A 23 2.48 -5.38 -7.19
N LEU A 24 1.17 -5.62 -7.13
CA LEU A 24 0.19 -4.60 -6.79
C LEU A 24 0.45 -4.15 -5.36
N LEU A 25 0.63 -2.85 -5.18
CA LEU A 25 0.65 -2.28 -3.85
C LEU A 25 -0.73 -1.80 -3.50
N ILE A 26 -1.14 -2.16 -2.31
CA ILE A 26 -2.49 -1.96 -1.83
C ILE A 26 -2.36 -1.18 -0.54
N ALA A 27 -2.92 0.01 -0.54
CA ALA A 27 -3.13 0.81 0.66
C ALA A 27 -4.62 0.68 0.98
N GLU A 28 -4.96 0.00 2.06
CA GLU A 28 -6.34 -0.12 2.53
C GLU A 28 -6.46 0.74 3.76
N THR A 29 -7.59 1.37 4.06
CA THR A 29 -7.86 1.93 5.39
C THR A 29 -8.27 0.81 6.34
N ASP A 30 -8.47 1.14 7.62
CA ASP A 30 -9.17 0.23 8.53
C ASP A 30 -10.63 0.03 8.09
N TRP A 31 -11.26 -0.97 8.68
CA TRP A 31 -12.69 -1.19 8.51
C TRP A 31 -13.48 -0.25 9.43
N TYR A 32 -14.33 0.56 8.83
CA TYR A 32 -15.18 1.54 9.50
C TYR A 32 -16.63 1.13 9.38
N ARG A 33 -17.41 1.30 10.44
CA ARG A 33 -18.87 1.19 10.33
C ARG A 33 -19.43 2.34 9.50
N GLU A 34 -20.60 2.16 8.89
CA GLU A 34 -21.25 3.24 8.12
C GLU A 34 -21.49 4.52 8.93
N GLU A 35 -21.65 4.40 10.25
CA GLU A 35 -21.84 5.49 11.20
C GLU A 35 -20.54 6.19 11.65
N SER A 36 -19.37 5.76 11.16
CA SER A 36 -18.08 6.31 11.58
C SER A 36 -17.89 7.74 11.09
N ASP A 37 -17.19 8.54 11.90
CA ASP A 37 -16.88 9.92 11.54
C ASP A 37 -15.97 9.96 10.30
N ILE A 38 -16.40 10.73 9.29
CA ILE A 38 -15.70 10.90 8.03
C ILE A 38 -14.31 11.54 8.22
N GLU A 39 -14.11 12.37 9.24
CA GLU A 39 -12.81 13.00 9.49
C GLU A 39 -11.77 11.97 9.93
N VAL A 40 -12.16 10.97 10.73
CA VAL A 40 -11.25 9.87 11.13
C VAL A 40 -10.84 9.03 9.91
N ILE A 41 -11.78 8.75 9.02
CA ILE A 41 -11.52 8.00 7.79
C ILE A 41 -10.56 8.77 6.88
N LYS A 42 -10.76 10.09 6.75
CA LYS A 42 -9.88 10.97 5.96
C LYS A 42 -8.47 11.00 6.52
N GLU A 43 -8.31 11.08 7.84
CA GLU A 43 -6.99 11.10 8.49
C GLU A 43 -6.22 9.79 8.23
N ASP A 44 -6.83 8.63 8.48
CA ASP A 44 -6.22 7.31 8.21
C ASP A 44 -5.86 7.17 6.72
N PHE A 45 -6.76 7.61 5.84
CA PHE A 45 -6.51 7.59 4.39
C PHE A 45 -5.32 8.48 3.99
N CYS A 46 -5.24 9.70 4.53
CA CYS A 46 -4.15 10.63 4.28
C CYS A 46 -2.81 10.09 4.77
N GLU A 47 -2.75 9.51 5.97
CA GLU A 47 -1.52 8.91 6.50
C GLU A 47 -1.01 7.78 5.60
N ARG A 48 -1.92 6.93 5.11
CA ARG A 48 -1.56 5.84 4.20
C ARG A 48 -1.08 6.37 2.87
N ILE A 49 -1.73 7.36 2.26
CA ILE A 49 -1.24 7.99 1.02
C ILE A 49 0.15 8.60 1.21
N LEU A 50 0.35 9.38 2.26
CA LEU A 50 1.61 10.07 2.54
C LEU A 50 2.79 9.09 2.71
N PHE A 51 2.54 7.91 3.28
CA PHE A 51 3.55 6.85 3.36
C PHE A 51 4.07 6.45 1.98
N PHE A 52 3.21 6.39 0.98
CA PHE A 52 3.58 6.00 -0.37
C PHE A 52 4.11 7.17 -1.21
N GLU A 53 3.53 8.36 -1.09
CA GLU A 53 4.03 9.57 -1.78
C GLU A 53 5.47 9.89 -1.39
N LYS A 54 5.82 9.79 -0.10
CA LYS A 54 7.19 10.01 0.40
C LYS A 54 8.22 9.08 -0.24
N ARG A 55 7.80 7.91 -0.74
CA ARG A 55 8.68 6.94 -1.40
C ARG A 55 8.80 7.16 -2.90
N ARG A 56 8.18 8.22 -3.46
CA ARG A 56 8.13 8.55 -4.90
C ARG A 56 7.74 7.38 -5.80
N SER A 57 7.06 6.41 -5.21
CA SER A 57 6.55 5.27 -5.90
C SER A 57 5.06 5.47 -5.96
N TYR A 58 4.50 5.28 -7.16
CA TYR A 58 3.08 5.10 -7.45
C TYR A 58 2.29 6.28 -8.01
N LEU A 59 1.68 6.02 -9.17
CA LEU A 59 0.40 6.55 -9.58
C LEU A 59 -0.67 5.66 -8.93
N PHE A 60 -1.28 6.14 -7.84
CA PHE A 60 -2.46 5.47 -7.32
C PHE A 60 -3.58 5.56 -8.34
N LYS A 61 -4.26 4.44 -8.59
CA LYS A 61 -5.54 4.46 -9.31
C LYS A 61 -6.62 5.07 -8.41
N GLU A 62 -7.79 5.33 -9.00
CA GLU A 62 -8.97 5.79 -8.27
C GLU A 62 -9.24 4.93 -7.02
N PRO A 63 -9.60 5.55 -5.88
CA PRO A 63 -9.95 4.83 -4.66
C PRO A 63 -11.18 3.95 -4.88
N GLN A 64 -11.12 2.72 -4.36
CA GLN A 64 -12.22 1.77 -4.35
C GLN A 64 -12.78 1.67 -2.93
N ILE A 65 -14.10 1.50 -2.81
CA ILE A 65 -14.73 1.25 -1.52
C ILE A 65 -15.07 -0.24 -1.46
N ASP A 66 -14.47 -0.96 -0.52
CA ASP A 66 -14.87 -2.32 -0.20
C ASP A 66 -16.01 -2.23 0.84
N HIS A 67 -17.12 -2.92 0.60
CA HIS A 67 -18.24 -3.02 1.51
C HIS A 67 -18.38 -4.43 2.05
N GLU A 68 -18.70 -4.56 3.33
CA GLU A 68 -19.07 -5.82 3.97
C GLU A 68 -20.46 -5.68 4.61
N PRO A 69 -21.53 -5.93 3.84
CA PRO A 69 -22.90 -5.62 4.25
C PRO A 69 -23.35 -6.36 5.52
N HIS A 70 -22.88 -7.59 5.72
CA HIS A 70 -23.24 -8.39 6.89
C HIS A 70 -22.74 -7.81 8.22
N LEU A 71 -21.73 -6.94 8.17
CA LEU A 71 -21.11 -6.30 9.34
C LEU A 71 -21.27 -4.77 9.30
N GLU A 72 -22.07 -4.25 8.36
CA GLU A 72 -22.35 -2.81 8.18
C GLU A 72 -21.08 -1.95 8.20
N ARG A 73 -20.03 -2.44 7.51
CA ARG A 73 -18.72 -1.80 7.49
C ARG A 73 -18.18 -1.64 6.08
N MET A 74 -17.36 -0.61 5.91
CA MET A 74 -16.67 -0.26 4.68
C MET A 74 -15.19 0.04 4.95
N ARG A 75 -14.38 -0.02 3.89
CA ARG A 75 -13.01 0.50 3.90
C ARG A 75 -12.66 1.05 2.53
N ILE A 76 -11.71 1.97 2.49
CA ILE A 76 -11.21 2.53 1.24
C ILE A 76 -9.92 1.80 0.88
N ARG A 77 -9.84 1.30 -0.35
CA ARG A 77 -8.67 0.64 -0.92
C ARG A 77 -8.14 1.44 -2.09
N LEU A 78 -6.87 1.81 -2.02
CA LEU A 78 -6.10 2.28 -3.15
C LEU A 78 -5.23 1.15 -3.68
N THR A 79 -5.28 0.96 -4.99
CA THR A 79 -4.35 0.07 -5.67
C THR A 79 -3.39 0.89 -6.50
N SER A 80 -2.10 0.63 -6.34
CA SER A 80 -1.08 1.16 -7.22
C SER A 80 -0.39 0.05 -7.98
N LYS A 81 -0.11 0.35 -9.24
CA LYS A 81 0.89 -0.38 -10.02
C LYS A 81 2.19 0.43 -9.95
N PRO A 82 3.36 -0.23 -9.80
CA PRO A 82 4.63 0.44 -10.02
C PRO A 82 4.59 1.12 -11.39
N SER A 83 4.85 2.44 -11.45
CA SER A 83 5.04 3.09 -12.74
C SER A 83 6.33 2.57 -13.36
N GLU A 84 6.36 2.40 -14.69
CA GLU A 84 7.55 1.90 -15.42
C GLU A 84 8.82 2.74 -15.15
N THR A 85 8.66 3.98 -14.67
CA THR A 85 9.75 4.88 -14.29
C THR A 85 10.58 4.41 -13.10
N ASN A 86 10.06 3.48 -12.27
CA ASN A 86 10.77 2.93 -11.10
C ASN A 86 11.31 1.50 -11.34
N ALA A 87 11.22 0.98 -12.58
CA ALA A 87 11.70 -0.34 -12.96
C ALA A 87 13.05 -0.32 -13.71
N SER A 88 13.69 0.85 -13.83
CA SER A 88 15.01 1.04 -14.44
C SER A 88 16.11 1.20 -13.39
#